data_AF-A0A4U0VAS7-F1
#
_entry.id   AF-A0A4U0VAS7-F1
#
_cell.length_a   1.000
_cell.length_b   1.000
_cell.length_c   1.000
_cell.angle_alpha   90.00
_cell.angle_beta   90.00
_cell.angle_gamma   90.00
#
_symmetry.space_group_name_H-M   'P 1'
#
loop_
_entity.id
_entity.type
_entity.pdbx_description
1 polymer ?
#
loop_
_entity_poly.entity_id
_entity_poly.type
_entity_poly.pdbx_seq_one_letter_code
_entity_poly.pdbx_strand_id
1 'polypeptide(L)'
;MTKKSSVHFGNRERRMSKDSLSDLMEGNKARSSSRSSGAKSPTRSNGATRRSDKQDRPGYDRADTSASGWATENEDDENKPKELSDFEKKKEAFITRAIWSVLMIGIFFGSMFAGHIYVIIIVTAVQIISFKEVIAISNVPSRARSLRFTKTLNWYFLGSTMYYLYGESVIYYFKHIVLIDRVLLPFATHHRFISFMLYVMGFVFFVGSLQKGHYRFQFTQFAWTHMALYLIVVQAHFIMNNIFEGMIWFFLPVMLVITNDIFAYICGITFGRTQLIKLSPKKTVEGFVGAWICTVIIGFALTNLLMRSRYFICPVNDLGANIFTGLTCEPNPVFLPRTYTLPFIPPHWTLLPTTLTVSPMQFHIFIMSTFASLIAPFGGFFASGLKRTFNIKDFGDSIPGHGGMTDRMDCQGIMGFFAFMYYQSFIAVYKASVGSVIETAINGLTAEEQMEVVRGLAKHLYNQGVVGGQVVEYLGANLRLGMMGR
;
A
#
# COMPACT_ATOMS: atom_id res chain seq x y z
N MET A 1 49.30 20.09 44.88
CA MET A 1 49.87 18.73 44.77
C MET A 1 49.00 17.78 45.58
N THR A 2 48.10 17.04 44.93
CA THR A 2 47.29 16.00 45.61
C THR A 2 46.82 14.96 44.60
N LYS A 3 47.37 13.74 44.78
CA LYS A 3 47.02 12.40 44.30
C LYS A 3 45.99 12.25 43.16
N LYS A 4 46.48 11.75 42.01
CA LYS A 4 45.70 10.98 41.02
C LYS A 4 45.22 9.66 41.65
N SER A 5 43.93 9.38 41.52
CA SER A 5 43.34 8.05 41.72
C SER A 5 43.06 7.45 40.34
N SER A 6 43.74 6.36 40.01
CA SER A 6 43.51 5.54 38.81
C SER A 6 42.45 4.49 39.13
N VAL A 7 41.29 4.56 38.48
CA VAL A 7 40.25 3.52 38.55
C VAL A 7 40.47 2.53 37.41
N HIS A 8 40.76 1.28 37.78
CA HIS A 8 40.94 0.15 36.87
C HIS A 8 39.56 -0.38 36.45
N PHE A 9 39.22 -0.32 35.17
CA PHE A 9 38.06 -1.03 34.62
C PHE A 9 38.43 -2.49 34.36
N GLY A 10 37.89 -3.39 35.18
CA GLY A 10 37.97 -4.83 34.93
C GLY A 10 36.99 -5.22 33.82
N ASN A 11 37.52 -5.78 32.72
CA ASN A 11 36.73 -6.45 31.69
C ASN A 11 36.02 -7.66 32.31
N ARG A 12 34.70 -7.56 32.49
CA ARG A 12 33.86 -8.71 32.84
C ARG A 12 33.26 -9.28 31.56
N GLU A 13 34.03 -10.13 30.89
CA GLU A 13 33.51 -11.06 29.89
C GLU A 13 32.46 -11.95 30.58
N ARG A 14 31.17 -11.76 30.27
CA ARG A 14 30.17 -12.79 30.55
C ARG A 14 30.31 -13.87 29.50
N ARG A 15 30.94 -14.98 29.86
CA ARG A 15 30.77 -16.27 29.19
C ARG A 15 29.26 -16.54 29.07
N MET A 16 28.74 -16.56 27.85
CA MET A 16 27.47 -17.19 27.56
C MET A 16 27.60 -18.68 27.89
N SER A 17 26.76 -19.17 28.79
CA SER A 17 26.62 -20.60 29.03
C SER A 17 26.17 -21.28 27.75
N LYS A 18 26.85 -22.38 27.40
CA LYS A 18 26.60 -23.21 26.21
C LYS A 18 25.30 -24.02 26.28
N ASP A 19 24.48 -23.83 27.31
CA ASP A 19 23.25 -24.62 27.55
C ASP A 19 21.96 -23.94 27.07
N SER A 20 22.03 -23.08 26.05
CA SER A 20 20.83 -22.46 25.44
C SER A 20 20.73 -22.64 23.92
N LEU A 21 21.62 -23.47 23.33
CA LEU A 21 21.64 -23.78 21.89
C LEU A 21 21.32 -25.25 21.57
N SER A 22 21.21 -26.14 22.57
CA SER A 22 20.89 -27.57 22.37
C SER A 22 19.39 -27.87 22.33
N ASP A 23 18.53 -27.01 22.88
CA ASP A 23 17.07 -27.26 22.96
C ASP A 23 16.27 -26.75 21.74
N LEU A 24 16.94 -26.30 20.69
CA LEU A 24 16.32 -25.85 19.43
C LEU A 24 16.66 -26.74 18.22
N MET A 25 17.36 -27.87 18.41
CA MET A 25 17.79 -28.77 17.33
C MET A 25 17.48 -30.26 17.53
N GLU A 26 16.53 -30.64 18.39
CA GLU A 26 16.01 -32.02 18.42
C GLU A 26 14.48 -32.05 18.36
N GLY A 27 13.99 -32.17 17.12
CA GLY A 27 12.56 -32.30 16.81
C GLY A 27 12.33 -33.09 15.54
N ASN A 28 12.92 -34.29 15.42
CA ASN A 28 12.37 -35.46 14.72
C ASN A 28 13.48 -36.48 14.41
N LYS A 29 13.46 -37.61 15.11
CA LYS A 29 13.87 -38.92 14.58
C LYS A 29 13.44 -40.01 15.55
N ALA A 30 12.26 -40.59 15.31
CA ALA A 30 11.98 -42.03 15.43
C ALA A 30 10.47 -42.30 15.48
N ARG A 31 9.88 -42.62 14.31
CA ARG A 31 9.02 -43.81 14.12
C ARG A 31 8.39 -43.78 12.73
N SER A 32 9.05 -44.43 11.79
CA SER A 32 8.45 -45.47 10.95
C SER A 32 9.45 -45.88 9.87
N SER A 33 9.85 -47.14 9.89
CA SER A 33 10.24 -47.84 8.67
C SER A 33 9.92 -49.32 8.84
N SER A 34 9.18 -49.80 7.86
CA SER A 34 8.70 -51.15 7.61
C SER A 34 9.80 -52.18 7.41
N ARG A 35 9.45 -53.45 7.67
CA ARG A 35 9.86 -54.72 7.01
C ARG A 35 9.35 -55.86 7.91
N SER A 36 8.98 -57.06 7.48
CA SER A 36 8.58 -57.72 6.23
C SER A 36 8.36 -59.19 6.62
N SER A 37 7.63 -59.96 5.81
CA SER A 37 7.33 -61.42 5.93
C SER A 37 6.18 -61.74 6.91
N GLY A 38 5.17 -62.54 6.59
CA GLY A 38 4.95 -63.49 5.50
C GLY A 38 4.40 -64.77 6.13
N ALA A 39 3.13 -65.12 5.86
CA ALA A 39 2.60 -66.49 5.73
C ALA A 39 1.11 -66.60 6.12
N LYS A 40 0.33 -67.00 5.10
CA LYS A 40 -0.71 -68.05 5.09
C LYS A 40 -1.93 -67.95 6.03
N SER A 41 -3.07 -67.82 5.36
CA SER A 41 -4.40 -68.36 5.65
C SER A 41 -4.37 -69.76 6.31
N PRO A 42 -5.42 -70.14 7.06
CA PRO A 42 -6.55 -70.79 6.40
C PRO A 42 -7.95 -70.38 6.89
N THR A 43 -8.87 -70.56 5.94
CA THR A 43 -10.31 -70.81 6.03
C THR A 43 -10.76 -71.63 7.24
N ARG A 44 -11.93 -71.30 7.83
CA ARG A 44 -13.14 -72.17 7.77
C ARG A 44 -14.38 -71.53 8.40
N SER A 45 -15.51 -71.81 7.75
CA SER A 45 -16.87 -71.50 8.12
C SER A 45 -17.48 -72.50 9.12
N ASN A 46 -18.70 -72.14 9.58
CA ASN A 46 -19.78 -72.96 10.13
C ASN A 46 -19.97 -72.97 11.65
N GLY A 47 -21.17 -72.57 12.07
CA GLY A 47 -22.08 -73.54 12.67
C GLY A 47 -22.35 -73.42 14.17
N ALA A 48 -23.52 -72.86 14.47
CA ALA A 48 -24.53 -73.45 15.34
C ALA A 48 -24.31 -73.57 16.87
N THR A 49 -25.23 -72.90 17.57
CA THR A 49 -26.10 -73.40 18.66
C THR A 49 -25.62 -73.57 20.11
N ARG A 50 -26.46 -72.97 20.99
CA ARG A 50 -26.86 -73.34 22.37
C ARG A 50 -25.82 -73.08 23.48
N ARG A 51 -26.16 -72.69 24.72
CA ARG A 51 -27.39 -72.44 25.51
C ARG A 51 -26.90 -71.75 26.81
N SER A 52 -27.58 -70.73 27.33
CA SER A 52 -28.43 -70.77 28.57
C SER A 52 -27.61 -70.85 29.88
N ASP A 53 -27.93 -70.27 31.02
CA ASP A 53 -29.15 -69.67 31.57
C ASP A 53 -28.77 -68.66 32.67
N LYS A 54 -29.59 -67.60 32.84
CA LYS A 54 -29.69 -66.79 34.06
C LYS A 54 -31.12 -66.94 34.60
N GLN A 55 -31.26 -67.67 35.70
CA GLN A 55 -32.38 -67.65 36.66
C GLN A 55 -32.00 -66.69 37.81
N ASP A 56 -32.86 -66.00 38.56
CA ASP A 56 -34.30 -66.14 38.80
C ASP A 56 -34.85 -64.87 39.53
N ARG A 57 -36.10 -64.48 39.18
CA ARG A 57 -37.24 -64.05 40.07
C ARG A 57 -37.32 -62.66 40.77
N PRO A 58 -38.52 -62.19 41.23
CA PRO A 58 -39.63 -61.64 40.41
C PRO A 58 -40.36 -60.43 41.09
N GLY A 59 -41.43 -59.87 40.49
CA GLY A 59 -42.44 -59.15 41.27
C GLY A 59 -43.34 -58.12 40.57
N TYR A 60 -44.55 -58.57 40.22
CA TYR A 60 -45.85 -57.87 40.25
C TYR A 60 -46.25 -56.78 39.22
N ASP A 61 -47.07 -57.23 38.26
CA ASP A 61 -48.40 -56.75 37.80
C ASP A 61 -48.81 -55.27 37.96
N ARG A 62 -49.18 -54.65 36.83
CA ARG A 62 -50.60 -54.30 36.56
C ARG A 62 -50.85 -53.91 35.09
N ALA A 63 -52.01 -54.37 34.62
CA ALA A 63 -52.49 -54.37 33.24
C ALA A 63 -53.21 -53.07 32.83
N ASP A 64 -53.14 -52.80 31.52
CA ASP A 64 -54.15 -52.34 30.56
C ASP A 64 -55.25 -51.36 30.98
N THR A 65 -55.38 -50.28 30.19
CA THR A 65 -56.66 -49.90 29.58
C THR A 65 -56.44 -49.06 28.33
N SER A 66 -57.28 -49.34 27.33
CA SER A 66 -57.28 -48.85 25.95
C SER A 66 -58.10 -47.57 25.75
N ALA A 67 -57.67 -46.80 24.74
CA ALA A 67 -58.47 -46.06 23.75
C ALA A 67 -59.33 -44.84 24.18
N SER A 68 -58.93 -43.65 23.73
CA SER A 68 -59.73 -42.76 22.85
C SER A 68 -58.89 -41.54 22.45
N GLY A 69 -58.90 -41.17 21.17
CA GLY A 69 -57.96 -40.21 20.59
C GLY A 69 -58.31 -38.74 20.75
N TRP A 70 -57.32 -37.91 20.42
CA TRP A 70 -57.49 -36.70 19.61
C TRP A 70 -56.18 -36.38 18.91
N ALA A 71 -56.31 -35.98 17.65
CA ALA A 71 -55.24 -35.56 16.78
C ALA A 71 -54.61 -34.26 17.28
N THR A 72 -53.29 -34.22 17.30
CA THR A 72 -52.53 -32.98 17.13
C THR A 72 -51.40 -33.30 16.15
N GLU A 73 -51.58 -32.84 14.91
CA GLU A 73 -50.46 -32.59 14.01
C GLU A 73 -49.53 -31.61 14.72
N ASN A 74 -48.35 -32.08 15.11
CA ASN A 74 -47.23 -31.20 15.37
C ASN A 74 -46.33 -31.27 14.13
N GLU A 75 -46.62 -30.36 13.20
CA GLU A 75 -45.61 -29.67 12.42
C GLU A 75 -44.53 -29.20 13.40
N ASP A 76 -43.34 -29.81 13.38
CA ASP A 76 -42.10 -29.25 13.95
C ASP A 76 -40.93 -30.24 13.70
N ASP A 77 -40.73 -30.63 12.43
CA ASP A 77 -39.50 -31.32 11.99
C ASP A 77 -38.82 -30.56 10.83
N GLU A 78 -38.95 -29.22 10.83
CA GLU A 78 -38.17 -28.31 9.99
C GLU A 78 -37.30 -27.39 10.84
N ASN A 79 -36.16 -27.88 11.32
CA ASN A 79 -34.96 -27.03 11.49
C ASN A 79 -33.69 -27.82 11.84
N LYS A 80 -33.35 -28.81 11.01
CA LYS A 80 -31.94 -29.20 10.85
C LYS A 80 -31.41 -28.50 9.61
N PRO A 81 -30.34 -27.67 9.70
CA PRO A 81 -29.75 -27.06 8.52
C PRO A 81 -29.33 -28.18 7.57
N LYS A 82 -29.95 -28.25 6.38
CA LYS A 82 -29.53 -29.13 5.30
C LYS A 82 -28.04 -28.86 5.05
N GLU A 83 -27.18 -29.85 5.25
CA GLU A 83 -25.79 -29.75 4.84
C GLU A 83 -25.75 -29.51 3.32
N LEU A 84 -25.49 -28.26 2.92
CA LEU A 84 -25.33 -27.86 1.52
C LEU A 84 -24.31 -28.79 0.85
N SER A 85 -24.67 -29.32 -0.32
CA SER A 85 -23.75 -30.13 -1.11
C SER A 85 -22.51 -29.30 -1.49
N ASP A 86 -21.36 -29.95 -1.68
CA ASP A 86 -20.11 -29.26 -2.05
C ASP A 86 -20.23 -28.42 -3.33
N PHE A 87 -21.18 -28.77 -4.20
CA PHE A 87 -21.52 -27.98 -5.39
C PHE A 87 -22.23 -26.66 -5.02
N GLU A 88 -23.20 -26.71 -4.10
CA GLU A 88 -23.93 -25.54 -3.64
C GLU A 88 -23.01 -24.57 -2.88
N LYS A 89 -22.12 -25.08 -2.02
CA LYS A 89 -21.09 -24.26 -1.34
C LYS A 89 -20.16 -23.56 -2.33
N LYS A 90 -19.72 -24.27 -3.39
CA LYS A 90 -18.88 -23.68 -4.45
C LYS A 90 -19.64 -22.64 -5.27
N LYS A 91 -20.92 -22.89 -5.55
CA LYS A 91 -21.82 -21.98 -6.28
C LYS A 91 -22.08 -20.71 -5.46
N GLU A 92 -22.41 -20.83 -4.18
CA GLU A 92 -22.56 -19.71 -3.26
C GLU A 92 -21.28 -18.88 -3.19
N ALA A 93 -20.14 -19.53 -2.96
CA ALA A 93 -18.85 -18.83 -2.92
C ALA A 93 -18.51 -18.13 -4.26
N PHE A 94 -18.90 -18.70 -5.40
CA PHE A 94 -18.75 -18.05 -6.70
C PHE A 94 -19.67 -16.84 -6.85
N ILE A 95 -20.95 -16.97 -6.47
CA ILE A 95 -21.94 -15.88 -6.52
C ILE A 95 -21.51 -14.72 -5.61
N THR A 96 -21.12 -15.00 -4.36
CA THR A 96 -20.62 -13.98 -3.44
C THR A 96 -19.42 -13.26 -4.03
N ARG A 97 -18.47 -13.98 -4.63
CA ARG A 97 -17.31 -13.36 -5.29
C ARG A 97 -17.70 -12.49 -6.48
N ALA A 98 -18.63 -12.94 -7.32
CA ALA A 98 -19.09 -12.17 -8.47
C ALA A 98 -19.78 -10.86 -8.03
N ILE A 99 -20.69 -10.92 -7.06
CA ILE A 99 -21.41 -9.75 -6.55
C ILE A 99 -20.44 -8.72 -5.97
N TRP A 100 -19.55 -9.15 -5.08
CA TRP A 100 -18.57 -8.24 -4.45
C TRP A 100 -17.56 -7.70 -5.47
N SER A 101 -17.18 -8.46 -6.49
CA SER A 101 -16.34 -7.96 -7.59
C SER A 101 -17.03 -6.82 -8.35
N VAL A 102 -18.29 -7.00 -8.75
CA VAL A 102 -19.06 -5.97 -9.46
C VAL A 102 -19.25 -4.74 -8.58
N LEU A 103 -19.56 -4.94 -7.29
CA LEU A 103 -19.71 -3.85 -6.32
C LEU A 103 -18.42 -3.05 -6.16
N MET A 104 -17.27 -3.72 -5.98
CA MET A 104 -15.98 -3.04 -5.83
C MET A 104 -15.59 -2.26 -7.08
N ILE A 105 -15.77 -2.84 -8.27
CA ILE A 105 -15.51 -2.14 -9.54
C ILE A 105 -16.45 -0.93 -9.67
N GLY A 106 -17.73 -1.09 -9.37
CA GLY A 106 -18.71 -0.01 -9.41
C GLY A 106 -18.38 1.13 -8.45
N ILE A 107 -18.00 0.83 -7.21
CA ILE A 107 -17.57 1.83 -6.22
C ILE A 107 -16.30 2.55 -6.69
N PHE A 108 -15.32 1.80 -7.22
CA PHE A 108 -14.06 2.38 -7.68
C PHE A 108 -14.26 3.34 -8.85
N PHE A 109 -14.95 2.92 -9.92
CA PHE A 109 -15.20 3.80 -11.05
C PHE A 109 -16.20 4.91 -10.72
N GLY A 110 -17.22 4.64 -9.90
CA GLY A 110 -18.19 5.64 -9.46
C GLY A 110 -17.52 6.77 -8.67
N SER A 111 -16.67 6.44 -7.70
CA SER A 111 -15.89 7.44 -6.95
C SER A 111 -14.89 8.18 -7.82
N MET A 112 -14.21 7.47 -8.73
CA MET A 112 -13.26 8.07 -9.67
C MET A 112 -13.92 9.10 -10.59
N PHE A 113 -15.15 8.87 -11.03
CA PHE A 113 -15.88 9.85 -11.85
C PHE A 113 -16.57 10.95 -11.03
N ALA A 114 -16.90 10.67 -9.77
CA ALA A 114 -17.52 11.63 -8.86
C ALA A 114 -16.57 12.75 -8.41
N GLY A 115 -15.25 12.50 -8.35
CA GLY A 115 -14.26 13.52 -8.03
C GLY A 115 -13.07 13.01 -7.21
N HIS A 116 -12.03 13.84 -7.13
CA HIS A 116 -10.78 13.52 -6.45
C HIS A 116 -10.98 13.23 -4.96
N ILE A 117 -11.87 13.98 -4.29
CA ILE A 117 -12.16 13.81 -2.87
C ILE A 117 -12.70 12.41 -2.54
N TYR A 118 -13.54 11.83 -3.40
CA TYR A 118 -14.10 10.50 -3.18
C TYR A 118 -13.04 9.41 -3.28
N VAL A 119 -12.08 9.58 -4.21
CA VAL A 119 -10.95 8.65 -4.34
C VAL A 119 -10.03 8.74 -3.13
N ILE A 120 -9.76 9.96 -2.63
CA ILE A 120 -8.99 10.16 -1.39
C ILE A 120 -9.68 9.49 -0.20
N ILE A 121 -11.01 9.61 -0.08
CA ILE A 121 -11.79 8.94 0.97
C ILE A 121 -11.63 7.42 0.86
N ILE A 122 -11.71 6.85 -0.34
CA ILE A 122 -11.52 5.40 -0.55
C ILE A 122 -10.11 4.97 -0.19
N VAL A 123 -9.07 5.67 -0.67
CA VAL A 123 -7.67 5.36 -0.34
C VAL A 123 -7.46 5.40 1.18
N THR A 124 -8.05 6.38 1.86
CA THR A 124 -8.02 6.50 3.32
C THR A 124 -8.73 5.34 4.01
N ALA A 125 -9.90 4.94 3.52
CA ALA A 125 -10.63 3.78 4.06
C ALA A 125 -9.85 2.47 3.86
N VAL A 126 -9.30 2.25 2.66
CA VAL A 126 -8.44 1.10 2.33
C VAL A 126 -7.22 1.05 3.24
N GLN A 127 -6.56 2.19 3.48
CA GLN A 127 -5.45 2.31 4.44
C GLN A 127 -5.87 1.91 5.85
N ILE A 128 -6.98 2.45 6.36
CA ILE A 128 -7.47 2.16 7.72
C ILE A 128 -7.78 0.66 7.88
N ILE A 129 -8.43 0.05 6.89
CA ILE A 129 -8.75 -1.38 6.90
C ILE A 129 -7.46 -2.21 6.87
N SER A 130 -6.51 -1.87 5.99
CA SER A 130 -5.24 -2.58 5.87
C SER A 130 -4.41 -2.47 7.16
N PHE A 131 -4.37 -1.29 7.77
CA PHE A 131 -3.71 -1.08 9.06
C PHE A 131 -4.35 -1.95 10.15
N LYS A 132 -5.68 -2.00 10.22
CA LYS A 132 -6.40 -2.85 11.16
C LYS A 132 -6.04 -4.33 10.99
N GLU A 133 -5.98 -4.83 9.76
CA GLU A 133 -5.61 -6.22 9.44
C GLU A 133 -4.18 -6.55 9.88
N VAL A 134 -3.22 -5.69 9.52
CA VAL A 134 -1.81 -5.90 9.90
C VAL A 134 -1.63 -5.85 11.43
N ILE A 135 -2.27 -4.92 12.12
CA ILE A 135 -2.24 -4.87 13.60
C ILE A 135 -2.96 -6.08 14.24
N ALA A 136 -3.98 -6.65 13.59
CA ALA A 136 -4.67 -7.81 14.14
C ALA A 136 -3.76 -9.05 14.22
N ILE A 137 -2.82 -9.21 13.28
CA ILE A 137 -1.88 -10.35 13.25
C ILE A 137 -0.97 -10.37 14.48
N SER A 138 -0.48 -9.22 14.93
CA SER A 138 0.40 -9.15 16.10
C SER A 138 -0.34 -9.34 17.42
N ASN A 139 -1.67 -9.23 17.45
CA ASN A 139 -2.46 -9.26 18.67
C ASN A 139 -2.92 -10.67 19.03
N VAL A 140 -2.23 -11.31 19.98
CA VAL A 140 -2.65 -12.60 20.55
C VAL A 140 -3.85 -12.39 21.50
N PRO A 141 -5.02 -13.02 21.25
CA PRO A 141 -6.28 -12.71 21.96
C PRO A 141 -6.24 -12.86 23.49
N SER A 142 -5.49 -13.82 24.01
CA SER A 142 -5.38 -14.09 25.46
C SER A 142 -4.58 -13.04 26.21
N ARG A 143 -3.52 -12.48 25.59
CA ARG A 143 -2.66 -11.44 26.18
C ARG A 143 -3.15 -10.02 25.90
N ALA A 144 -3.96 -9.83 24.85
CA ALA A 144 -4.54 -8.53 24.53
C ALA A 144 -5.62 -8.08 25.54
N ARG A 145 -6.22 -9.00 26.29
CA ARG A 145 -7.31 -8.70 27.24
C ARG A 145 -6.80 -7.99 28.52
N SER A 146 -5.54 -8.17 28.89
CA SER A 146 -4.92 -7.50 30.06
C SER A 146 -4.38 -6.10 29.76
N LEU A 147 -4.21 -5.72 28.49
CA LEU A 147 -3.54 -4.48 28.06
C LEU A 147 -4.46 -3.58 27.21
N ARG A 148 -5.51 -3.03 27.83
CA ARG A 148 -6.53 -2.19 27.15
C ARG A 148 -5.93 -0.98 26.42
N PHE A 149 -4.87 -0.38 26.95
CA PHE A 149 -4.24 0.84 26.40
C PHE A 149 -3.47 0.61 25.09
N THR A 150 -2.99 -0.60 24.82
CA THR A 150 -2.21 -0.88 23.60
C THR A 150 -3.05 -0.71 22.34
N LYS A 151 -4.35 -1.06 22.37
CA LYS A 151 -5.24 -0.89 21.22
C LYS A 151 -5.50 0.59 20.93
N THR A 152 -5.81 1.38 21.97
CA THR A 152 -6.04 2.83 21.83
C THR A 152 -4.79 3.53 21.30
N LEU A 153 -3.62 3.11 21.76
CA LEU A 153 -2.35 3.68 21.33
C LEU A 153 -2.04 3.44 19.85
N ASN A 154 -2.41 2.27 19.31
CA ASN A 154 -2.24 1.98 17.88
C ASN A 154 -3.08 2.92 17.01
N TRP A 155 -4.33 3.17 17.41
CA TRP A 155 -5.21 4.13 16.72
C TRP A 155 -4.75 5.57 16.90
N TYR A 156 -4.20 5.91 18.06
CA TYR A 156 -3.60 7.23 18.31
C TYR A 156 -2.44 7.51 17.36
N PHE A 157 -1.49 6.57 17.23
CA PHE A 157 -0.37 6.74 16.32
C PHE A 157 -0.83 6.80 14.85
N LEU A 158 -1.83 6.02 14.45
CA LEU A 158 -2.43 6.13 13.12
C LEU A 158 -2.97 7.55 12.86
N GLY A 159 -3.79 8.08 13.78
CA GLY A 159 -4.35 9.42 13.66
C GLY A 159 -3.27 10.51 13.64
N SER A 160 -2.25 10.40 14.49
CA SER A 160 -1.12 11.34 14.55
C SER A 160 -0.30 11.32 13.25
N THR A 161 0.01 10.15 12.71
CA THR A 161 0.74 10.03 11.42
C THR A 161 -0.09 10.53 10.25
N MET A 162 -1.40 10.24 10.23
CA MET A 162 -2.31 10.78 9.22
C MET A 162 -2.39 12.30 9.29
N TYR A 163 -2.52 12.88 10.49
CA TYR A 163 -2.54 14.33 10.66
C TYR A 163 -1.25 14.98 10.12
N TYR A 164 -0.09 14.39 10.41
CA TYR A 164 1.18 14.88 9.88
C TYR A 164 1.23 14.78 8.35
N LEU A 165 1.13 13.57 7.79
CA LEU A 165 1.34 13.36 6.36
C LEU A 165 0.23 13.97 5.49
N TYR A 166 -1.04 13.76 5.85
CA TYR A 166 -2.15 14.27 5.04
C TYR A 166 -2.34 15.78 5.25
N GLY A 167 -2.11 16.26 6.47
CA GLY A 167 -2.13 17.69 6.75
C GLY A 167 -1.10 18.44 5.92
N GLU A 168 0.13 17.92 5.78
CA GLU A 168 1.15 18.54 4.94
C GLU A 168 0.72 18.65 3.47
N SER A 169 0.18 17.58 2.88
CA SER A 169 -0.35 17.61 1.51
C SER A 169 -1.50 18.60 1.35
N VAL A 170 -2.47 18.58 2.27
CA VAL A 170 -3.63 19.49 2.20
C VAL A 170 -3.18 20.95 2.31
N ILE A 171 -2.26 21.27 3.21
CA ILE A 171 -1.69 22.62 3.33
C ILE A 171 -0.96 23.02 2.05
N TYR A 172 -0.21 22.10 1.43
CA TYR A 172 0.52 22.38 0.19
C TYR A 172 -0.40 22.69 -1.00
N TYR A 173 -1.36 21.81 -1.30
CA TYR A 173 -2.25 21.97 -2.46
C TYR A 173 -3.36 23.01 -2.25
N PHE A 174 -3.85 23.17 -1.01
CA PHE A 174 -4.97 24.07 -0.68
C PHE A 174 -4.56 25.25 0.21
N LYS A 175 -3.30 25.70 0.13
CA LYS A 175 -2.78 26.83 0.92
C LYS A 175 -3.69 28.06 0.91
N HIS A 176 -4.29 28.36 -0.24
CA HIS A 176 -5.15 29.52 -0.43
C HIS A 176 -6.49 29.41 0.33
N ILE A 177 -7.01 28.20 0.55
CA ILE A 177 -8.23 27.99 1.35
C ILE A 177 -7.86 27.94 2.84
N VAL A 178 -6.84 27.15 3.17
CA VAL A 178 -6.47 26.84 4.54
C VAL A 178 -5.88 28.04 5.30
N LEU A 179 -5.15 28.93 4.62
CA LEU A 179 -4.54 30.11 5.25
C LEU A 179 -5.49 31.31 5.36
N ILE A 180 -6.66 31.26 4.72
CA ILE A 180 -7.67 32.33 4.83
C ILE A 180 -8.61 32.06 6.01
N ASP A 181 -8.90 30.79 6.30
CA ASP A 181 -9.82 30.41 7.37
C ASP A 181 -9.20 30.63 8.77
N ARG A 182 -9.88 31.42 9.62
CA ARG A 182 -9.38 31.77 10.96
C ARG A 182 -9.24 30.57 11.90
N VAL A 183 -10.04 29.52 11.70
CA VAL A 183 -10.01 28.31 12.54
C VAL A 183 -8.89 27.40 12.10
N LEU A 184 -8.68 27.23 10.79
CA LEU A 184 -7.64 26.35 10.23
C LEU A 184 -6.24 26.96 10.24
N LEU A 185 -6.12 28.29 10.18
CA LEU A 185 -4.86 29.01 10.18
C LEU A 185 -3.87 28.60 11.28
N PRO A 186 -4.22 28.53 12.58
CA PRO A 186 -3.29 28.12 13.62
C PRO A 186 -2.82 26.67 13.44
N PHE A 187 -3.70 25.77 13.00
CA PHE A 187 -3.35 24.37 12.74
C PHE A 187 -2.43 24.22 11.53
N ALA A 188 -2.59 25.06 10.50
CA ALA A 188 -1.76 25.02 9.30
C ALA A 188 -0.37 25.61 9.52
N THR A 189 -0.30 26.78 10.16
CA THR A 189 0.97 27.49 10.45
C THR A 189 1.85 26.73 11.44
N HIS A 190 1.25 26.09 12.45
CA HIS A 190 1.97 25.33 13.47
C HIS A 190 1.90 23.81 13.25
N HIS A 191 1.47 23.37 12.06
CA HIS A 191 1.21 21.95 11.73
C HIS A 191 2.36 21.01 12.13
N ARG A 192 3.60 21.37 11.76
CA ARG A 192 4.79 20.56 12.06
C ARG A 192 5.05 20.44 13.56
N PHE A 193 4.90 21.54 14.30
CA PHE A 193 5.09 21.55 15.75
C PHE A 193 3.99 20.77 16.47
N ILE A 194 2.72 20.96 16.08
CA ILE A 194 1.58 20.21 16.61
C ILE A 194 1.77 18.70 16.36
N SER A 195 2.18 18.32 15.15
CA SER A 195 2.46 16.93 14.79
C SER A 195 3.57 16.32 15.65
N PHE A 196 4.65 17.07 15.88
CA PHE A 196 5.72 16.65 16.79
C PHE A 196 5.23 16.46 18.23
N MET A 197 4.42 17.40 18.75
CA MET A 197 3.83 17.29 20.08
C MET A 197 2.90 16.08 20.21
N LEU A 198 2.06 15.81 19.21
CA LEU A 198 1.21 14.61 19.18
C LEU A 198 2.04 13.33 19.24
N TYR A 199 3.11 13.23 18.45
CA TYR A 199 3.98 12.07 18.50
C TYR A 199 4.64 11.90 19.88
N VAL A 200 5.19 12.97 20.45
CA VAL A 200 5.83 12.95 21.79
C VAL A 200 4.84 12.55 22.87
N MET A 201 3.61 13.07 22.85
CA MET A 201 2.56 12.68 23.80
C MET A 201 2.23 11.18 23.69
N GLY A 202 2.09 10.64 22.48
CA GLY A 202 1.91 9.21 22.26
C GLY A 202 3.06 8.37 22.78
N PHE A 203 4.30 8.84 22.57
CA PHE A 203 5.51 8.16 23.07
C PHE A 203 5.58 8.18 24.61
N VAL A 204 5.33 9.32 25.25
CA VAL A 204 5.29 9.42 26.72
C VAL A 204 4.19 8.52 27.28
N PHE A 205 3.01 8.50 26.65
CA PHE A 205 1.92 7.61 27.04
C PHE A 205 2.29 6.14 26.89
N PHE A 206 2.98 5.75 25.81
CA PHE A 206 3.49 4.40 25.64
C PHE A 206 4.41 4.00 26.80
N VAL A 207 5.40 4.84 27.12
CA VAL A 207 6.36 4.60 28.21
C VAL A 207 5.63 4.51 29.56
N GLY A 208 4.66 5.40 29.82
CA GLY A 208 3.83 5.36 31.02
C GLY A 208 2.91 4.13 31.11
N SER A 209 2.56 3.53 29.97
CA SER A 209 1.74 2.31 29.91
C SER A 209 2.52 1.01 30.12
N LEU A 210 3.85 1.07 30.28
CA LEU A 210 4.69 -0.12 30.42
C LEU A 210 4.38 -0.89 31.71
N GLN A 211 4.09 -2.18 31.57
CA GLN A 211 3.77 -3.07 32.69
C GLN A 211 4.86 -4.12 32.88
N LYS A 212 5.30 -4.30 34.13
CA LYS A 212 6.29 -5.32 34.49
C LYS A 212 5.81 -6.70 34.06
N GLY A 213 6.70 -7.49 33.47
CA GLY A 213 6.40 -8.83 32.94
C GLY A 213 5.89 -8.85 31.49
N HIS A 214 5.50 -7.71 30.90
CA HIS A 214 4.97 -7.64 29.55
C HIS A 214 5.82 -6.81 28.57
N TYR A 215 7.00 -6.33 28.99
CA TYR A 215 7.84 -5.43 28.18
C TYR A 215 8.12 -5.95 26.76
N ARG A 216 8.56 -7.20 26.61
CA ARG A 216 8.84 -7.78 25.29
C ARG A 216 7.64 -7.70 24.37
N PHE A 217 6.44 -7.99 24.89
CA PHE A 217 5.20 -7.89 24.12
C PHE A 217 4.89 -6.43 23.75
N GLN A 218 4.94 -5.50 24.71
CA GLN A 218 4.63 -4.09 24.47
C GLN A 218 5.61 -3.44 23.47
N PHE A 219 6.91 -3.70 23.59
CA PHE A 219 7.90 -3.24 22.61
C PHE A 219 7.72 -3.88 21.23
N THR A 220 7.33 -5.17 21.17
CA THR A 220 7.00 -5.83 19.90
C THR A 220 5.78 -5.18 19.25
N GLN A 221 4.72 -4.88 20.01
CA GLN A 221 3.55 -4.17 19.48
C GLN A 221 3.90 -2.76 19.02
N PHE A 222 4.70 -2.02 19.81
CA PHE A 222 5.15 -0.69 19.44
C PHE A 222 5.94 -0.70 18.13
N ALA A 223 6.90 -1.62 17.98
CA ALA A 223 7.67 -1.80 16.75
C ALA A 223 6.76 -2.20 15.56
N TRP A 224 5.81 -3.12 15.79
CA TRP A 224 4.87 -3.55 14.77
C TRP A 224 3.97 -2.41 14.29
N THR A 225 3.47 -1.58 15.22
CA THR A 225 2.68 -0.39 14.90
C THR A 225 3.48 0.57 14.03
N HIS A 226 4.73 0.89 14.39
CA HIS A 226 5.55 1.80 13.60
C HIS A 226 5.92 1.23 12.22
N MET A 227 6.19 -0.08 12.14
CA MET A 227 6.38 -0.77 10.87
C MET A 227 5.12 -0.68 9.99
N ALA A 228 3.93 -0.91 10.54
CA ALA A 228 2.66 -0.82 9.81
C ALA A 228 2.37 0.62 9.35
N LEU A 229 2.66 1.63 10.16
CA LEU A 229 2.54 3.04 9.76
C LEU A 229 3.47 3.35 8.59
N TYR A 230 4.72 2.90 8.65
CA TYR A 230 5.68 3.09 7.57
C TYR A 230 5.26 2.36 6.28
N LEU A 231 4.83 1.10 6.37
CA LEU A 231 4.51 0.32 5.17
C LEU A 231 3.15 0.68 4.56
N ILE A 232 2.19 1.18 5.34
CA ILE A 232 0.83 1.41 4.84
C ILE A 232 0.56 2.91 4.69
N VAL A 233 0.76 3.70 5.76
CA VAL A 233 0.33 5.10 5.80
C VAL A 233 1.23 6.00 4.95
N VAL A 234 2.54 5.77 4.98
CA VAL A 234 3.49 6.52 4.13
C VAL A 234 3.22 6.24 2.64
N GLN A 235 3.02 4.97 2.26
CA GLN A 235 2.71 4.61 0.87
C GLN A 235 1.37 5.23 0.42
N ALA A 236 0.34 5.18 1.26
CA ALA A 236 -0.96 5.80 0.99
C ALA A 236 -0.89 7.34 0.88
N HIS A 237 -0.03 8.00 1.66
CA HIS A 237 0.22 9.43 1.51
C HIS A 237 0.77 9.78 0.11
N PHE A 238 1.70 8.99 -0.42
CA PHE A 238 2.21 9.21 -1.78
C PHE A 238 1.17 8.94 -2.87
N ILE A 239 0.32 7.91 -2.68
CA ILE A 239 -0.83 7.67 -3.55
C ILE A 239 -1.78 8.88 -3.55
N MET A 240 -2.03 9.46 -2.38
CA MET A 240 -2.86 10.65 -2.24
C MET A 240 -2.23 11.88 -2.91
N ASN A 241 -0.91 12.08 -2.81
CA ASN A 241 -0.23 13.13 -3.56
C ASN A 241 -0.31 12.92 -5.08
N ASN A 242 -0.22 11.67 -5.56
CA ASN A 242 -0.45 11.39 -6.98
C ASN A 242 -1.85 11.83 -7.42
N ILE A 243 -2.88 11.60 -6.61
CA ILE A 243 -4.25 12.05 -6.90
C ILE A 243 -4.28 13.57 -7.05
N PHE A 244 -3.57 14.31 -6.19
CA PHE A 244 -3.51 15.77 -6.26
C PHE A 244 -2.77 16.31 -7.49
N GLU A 245 -1.72 15.63 -7.94
CA GLU A 245 -1.01 15.97 -9.19
C GLU A 245 -1.83 15.68 -10.46
N GLY A 246 -2.86 14.84 -10.34
CA GLY A 246 -3.84 14.54 -11.39
C GLY A 246 -4.25 13.07 -11.40
N MET A 247 -5.50 12.78 -11.74
CA MET A 247 -6.05 11.40 -11.68
C MET A 247 -5.25 10.38 -12.50
N ILE A 248 -4.57 10.80 -13.57
CA ILE A 248 -3.73 9.92 -14.37
C ILE A 248 -2.61 9.29 -13.55
N TRP A 249 -1.99 10.04 -12.63
CA TRP A 249 -0.89 9.56 -11.78
C TRP A 249 -1.34 8.57 -10.71
N PHE A 250 -2.65 8.50 -10.44
CA PHE A 250 -3.26 7.49 -9.58
C PHE A 250 -3.76 6.30 -10.39
N PHE A 251 -4.65 6.56 -11.36
CA PHE A 251 -5.40 5.52 -12.06
C PHE A 251 -4.49 4.69 -12.98
N LEU A 252 -3.56 5.32 -13.70
CA LEU A 252 -2.69 4.61 -14.63
C LEU A 252 -1.79 3.59 -13.91
N PRO A 253 -1.04 3.93 -12.84
CA PRO A 253 -0.28 2.94 -12.06
C PRO A 253 -1.13 1.81 -11.48
N VAL A 254 -2.33 2.11 -10.97
CA VAL A 254 -3.26 1.09 -10.46
C VAL A 254 -3.64 0.10 -11.55
N MET A 255 -3.97 0.60 -12.74
CA MET A 255 -4.33 -0.23 -13.89
C MET A 255 -3.16 -1.05 -14.41
N LEU A 256 -1.92 -0.55 -14.34
CA LEU A 256 -0.73 -1.32 -14.74
C LEU A 256 -0.54 -2.55 -13.85
N VAL A 257 -0.69 -2.41 -12.53
CA VAL A 257 -0.59 -3.54 -11.58
C VAL A 257 -1.73 -4.54 -11.81
N ILE A 258 -2.97 -4.08 -11.96
CA ILE A 258 -4.12 -4.95 -12.25
C ILE A 258 -3.91 -5.72 -13.55
N THR A 259 -3.48 -5.02 -14.60
CA THR A 259 -3.15 -5.62 -15.89
C THR A 259 -2.05 -6.66 -15.73
N ASN A 260 -0.99 -6.33 -14.99
CA ASN A 260 0.12 -7.24 -14.77
C ASN A 260 -0.32 -8.54 -14.10
N ASP A 261 -1.11 -8.46 -13.02
CA ASP A 261 -1.61 -9.65 -12.31
C ASP A 261 -2.49 -10.53 -13.21
N ILE A 262 -3.36 -9.92 -14.03
CA ILE A 262 -4.23 -10.64 -14.97
C ILE A 262 -3.38 -11.36 -16.02
N PHE A 263 -2.45 -10.68 -16.68
CA PHE A 263 -1.65 -11.28 -17.75
C PHE A 263 -0.58 -12.24 -17.21
N ALA A 264 -0.08 -12.04 -15.99
CA ALA A 264 0.79 -13.01 -15.32
C ALA A 264 0.08 -14.33 -15.07
N TYR A 265 -1.20 -14.26 -14.69
CA TYR A 265 -2.04 -15.44 -14.54
C TYR A 265 -2.36 -16.11 -15.89
N ILE A 266 -2.81 -15.34 -16.89
CA ILE A 266 -3.17 -15.87 -18.21
C ILE A 266 -1.96 -16.52 -18.90
N CYS A 267 -0.86 -15.78 -19.06
CA CYS A 267 0.36 -16.29 -19.67
C CYS A 267 0.99 -17.42 -18.83
N GLY A 268 0.84 -17.35 -17.50
CA GLY A 268 1.32 -18.38 -16.60
C GLY A 268 0.61 -19.71 -16.76
N ILE A 269 -0.70 -19.73 -17.02
CA ILE A 269 -1.45 -20.97 -17.30
C ILE A 269 -1.19 -21.48 -18.72
N THR A 270 -1.09 -20.60 -19.71
CA THR A 270 -0.96 -21.03 -21.12
C THR A 270 0.45 -21.47 -21.47
N PHE A 271 1.49 -20.83 -20.92
CA PHE A 271 2.89 -21.04 -21.29
C PHE A 271 3.79 -21.42 -20.12
N GLY A 272 3.30 -21.40 -18.88
CA GLY A 272 4.11 -21.59 -17.68
C GLY A 272 4.72 -22.98 -17.57
N ARG A 273 6.04 -23.05 -17.46
CA ARG A 273 6.78 -24.30 -17.23
C ARG A 273 7.80 -24.16 -16.11
N THR A 274 8.43 -22.99 -15.98
CA THR A 274 9.47 -22.74 -14.99
C THR A 274 8.96 -21.91 -13.82
N GLN A 275 9.14 -22.41 -12.61
CA GLN A 275 8.75 -21.71 -11.39
C GLN A 275 9.65 -20.50 -11.12
N LEU A 276 9.05 -19.36 -10.77
CA LEU A 276 9.76 -18.11 -10.51
C LEU A 276 10.44 -18.09 -9.13
N ILE A 277 9.71 -18.42 -8.06
CA ILE A 277 10.22 -18.39 -6.68
C ILE A 277 9.62 -19.51 -5.82
N LYS A 278 10.44 -20.12 -4.95
CA LYS A 278 10.02 -21.20 -4.04
C LYS A 278 8.91 -20.80 -3.07
N LEU A 279 8.91 -19.53 -2.64
CA LEU A 279 7.89 -18.98 -1.74
C LEU A 279 6.49 -18.92 -2.38
N SER A 280 6.40 -18.87 -3.71
CA SER A 280 5.14 -18.76 -4.46
C SER A 280 5.09 -19.80 -5.60
N PRO A 281 4.69 -21.05 -5.30
CA PRO A 281 4.82 -22.17 -6.24
C PRO A 281 3.98 -22.06 -7.51
N LYS A 282 2.99 -21.17 -7.54
CA LYS A 282 2.10 -20.97 -8.70
C LYS A 282 2.60 -19.91 -9.69
N LYS A 283 3.63 -19.12 -9.35
CA LYS A 283 4.14 -18.09 -10.26
C LYS A 283 5.24 -18.66 -11.16
N THR A 284 5.13 -18.39 -12.47
CA THR A 284 6.05 -18.90 -13.49
C THR A 284 6.85 -17.77 -14.15
N VAL A 285 8.03 -18.09 -14.68
CA VAL A 285 8.89 -17.12 -15.39
C VAL A 285 8.24 -16.70 -16.70
N GLU A 286 7.64 -17.63 -17.43
CA GLU A 286 6.97 -17.33 -18.70
C GLU A 286 5.74 -16.44 -18.49
N GLY A 287 4.99 -16.67 -17.39
CA GLY A 287 3.90 -15.80 -16.99
C GLY A 287 4.38 -14.39 -16.68
N PHE A 288 5.51 -14.26 -15.97
CA PHE A 288 6.10 -12.97 -15.62
C PHE A 288 6.58 -12.17 -16.84
N VAL A 289 7.25 -12.83 -17.80
CA VAL A 289 7.71 -12.19 -19.05
C VAL A 289 6.53 -11.83 -19.96
N GLY A 290 5.55 -12.72 -20.08
CA GLY A 290 4.33 -12.44 -20.86
C GLY A 290 3.54 -11.26 -20.29
N ALA A 291 3.41 -11.19 -18.96
CA ALA A 291 2.78 -10.07 -18.28
C ALA A 291 3.48 -8.74 -18.58
N TRP A 292 4.81 -8.70 -18.56
CA TRP A 292 5.57 -7.49 -18.86
C TRP A 292 5.24 -6.93 -20.25
N ILE A 293 5.26 -7.78 -21.28
CA ILE A 293 4.96 -7.38 -22.66
C ILE A 293 3.51 -6.85 -22.76
N CYS A 294 2.54 -7.58 -22.19
CA CYS A 294 1.14 -7.17 -22.21
C CYS A 294 0.88 -5.88 -21.43
N THR A 295 1.48 -5.72 -20.25
CA THR A 295 1.37 -4.50 -19.43
C THR A 295 1.94 -3.29 -20.17
N VAL A 296 3.06 -3.44 -20.87
CA VAL A 296 3.60 -2.36 -21.73
C VAL A 296 2.60 -1.99 -22.81
N ILE A 297 2.13 -2.94 -23.63
CA ILE A 297 1.20 -2.65 -24.73
C ILE A 297 -0.07 -1.95 -24.23
N ILE A 298 -0.66 -2.46 -23.15
CA ILE A 298 -1.88 -1.90 -22.56
C ILE A 298 -1.59 -0.54 -21.91
N GLY A 299 -0.43 -0.36 -21.27
CA GLY A 299 -0.02 0.92 -20.71
C GLY A 299 0.05 2.01 -21.78
N PHE A 300 0.63 1.72 -22.94
CA PHE A 300 0.66 2.65 -24.09
C PHE A 300 -0.76 2.99 -24.57
N ALA A 301 -1.62 1.98 -24.74
CA ALA A 301 -3.00 2.17 -25.19
C ALA A 301 -3.82 3.01 -24.20
N LEU A 302 -3.75 2.68 -22.91
CA LEU A 302 -4.46 3.36 -21.85
C LEU A 302 -3.98 4.81 -21.68
N THR A 303 -2.67 5.05 -21.76
CA THR A 303 -2.11 6.41 -21.73
C THR A 303 -2.66 7.26 -22.86
N ASN A 304 -2.69 6.74 -24.09
CA ASN A 304 -3.26 7.45 -25.24
C ASN A 304 -4.75 7.75 -25.10
N LEU A 305 -5.50 6.92 -24.37
CA LEU A 305 -6.91 7.16 -24.07
C LEU A 305 -7.06 8.27 -23.02
N LEU A 306 -6.32 8.17 -21.92
CA LEU A 306 -6.47 9.08 -20.77
C LEU A 306 -5.98 10.50 -21.06
N MET A 307 -4.90 10.67 -21.84
CA MET A 307 -4.38 11.99 -22.20
C MET A 307 -5.37 12.86 -22.99
N ARG A 308 -6.43 12.29 -23.56
CA ARG A 308 -7.47 13.04 -24.29
C ARG A 308 -8.39 13.83 -23.36
N SER A 309 -8.44 13.48 -22.07
CA SER A 309 -9.34 14.10 -21.10
C SER A 309 -8.59 15.00 -20.13
N ARG A 310 -9.03 16.27 -20.04
CA ARG A 310 -8.46 17.25 -19.10
C ARG A 310 -8.66 16.87 -17.64
N TYR A 311 -9.76 16.18 -17.33
CA TYR A 311 -10.05 15.67 -15.99
C TYR A 311 -8.93 14.75 -15.46
N PHE A 312 -8.31 13.96 -16.34
CA PHE A 312 -7.26 13.02 -15.92
C PHE A 312 -5.89 13.67 -15.80
N ILE A 313 -5.54 14.61 -16.68
CA ILE A 313 -4.19 15.17 -16.77
C ILE A 313 -3.97 16.42 -15.90
N CYS A 314 -5.04 17.10 -15.50
CA CYS A 314 -4.91 18.34 -14.73
C CYS A 314 -4.73 18.05 -13.23
N PRO A 315 -3.84 18.81 -12.55
CA PRO A 315 -3.74 18.76 -11.10
C PRO A 315 -5.00 19.36 -10.45
N VAL A 316 -5.24 18.96 -9.20
CA VAL A 316 -6.43 19.39 -8.45
C VAL A 316 -6.30 20.86 -8.07
N ASN A 317 -7.25 21.67 -8.53
CA ASN A 317 -7.45 23.04 -8.08
C ASN A 317 -8.79 23.23 -7.34
N ASP A 318 -9.77 22.36 -7.61
CA ASP A 318 -11.07 22.32 -6.95
C ASP A 318 -11.42 20.88 -6.57
N LEU A 319 -11.73 20.65 -5.28
CA LEU A 319 -12.11 19.35 -4.73
C LEU A 319 -13.52 18.92 -5.15
N GLY A 320 -14.38 19.87 -5.54
CA GLY A 320 -15.74 19.61 -6.01
C GLY A 320 -15.81 19.19 -7.48
N ALA A 321 -14.71 19.27 -8.22
CA ALA A 321 -14.68 18.95 -9.64
C ALA A 321 -14.87 17.45 -9.91
N ASN A 322 -15.83 17.14 -10.77
CA ASN A 322 -16.15 15.81 -11.27
C ASN A 322 -15.87 15.71 -12.77
N ILE A 323 -16.10 14.53 -13.37
CA ILE A 323 -15.84 14.33 -14.81
C ILE A 323 -16.69 15.23 -15.73
N PHE A 324 -17.87 15.67 -15.28
CA PHE A 324 -18.79 16.51 -16.06
C PHE A 324 -18.45 17.99 -15.96
N THR A 325 -18.05 18.47 -14.78
CA THR A 325 -17.59 19.86 -14.60
C THR A 325 -16.19 20.05 -15.20
N GLY A 326 -15.39 18.98 -15.20
CA GLY A 326 -14.01 18.99 -15.68
C GLY A 326 -13.09 19.84 -14.81
N LEU A 327 -11.82 19.91 -15.25
CA LEU A 327 -10.78 20.76 -14.67
C LEU A 327 -10.14 21.58 -15.80
N THR A 328 -9.75 22.81 -15.47
CA THR A 328 -9.04 23.70 -16.39
C THR A 328 -7.61 23.92 -15.89
N CYS A 329 -6.63 23.57 -16.72
CA CYS A 329 -5.21 23.77 -16.45
C CYS A 329 -4.44 23.92 -17.76
N GLU A 330 -3.21 24.45 -17.67
CA GLU A 330 -2.21 24.32 -18.73
C GLU A 330 -1.64 22.89 -18.66
N PRO A 331 -1.80 22.06 -19.71
CA PRO A 331 -1.31 20.68 -19.68
C PRO A 331 0.20 20.63 -19.47
N ASN A 332 0.67 19.67 -18.67
CA ASN A 332 2.09 19.41 -18.53
C ASN A 332 2.69 19.08 -19.93
N PRO A 333 3.84 19.67 -20.33
CA PRO A 333 4.48 19.43 -21.62
C PRO A 333 4.74 17.95 -21.95
N VAL A 334 4.77 17.07 -20.94
CA VAL A 334 4.88 15.62 -21.12
C VAL A 334 3.74 15.01 -21.94
N PHE A 335 2.55 15.64 -21.91
CA PHE A 335 1.36 15.19 -22.63
C PHE A 335 1.26 15.76 -24.05
N LEU A 336 2.07 16.77 -24.39
CA LEU A 336 2.04 17.41 -25.70
C LEU A 336 2.93 16.66 -26.69
N PRO A 337 2.43 16.35 -27.91
CA PRO A 337 3.21 15.62 -28.90
C PRO A 337 4.46 16.42 -29.31
N ARG A 338 5.60 15.75 -29.37
CA ARG A 338 6.86 16.32 -29.88
C ARG A 338 7.38 15.48 -31.03
N THR A 339 8.02 16.14 -31.99
CA THR A 339 8.68 15.51 -33.12
C THR A 339 10.12 15.18 -32.75
N TYR A 340 10.48 13.90 -32.81
CA TYR A 340 11.83 13.40 -32.57
C TYR A 340 12.47 12.98 -33.88
N THR A 341 13.72 13.41 -34.11
CA THR A 341 14.54 12.96 -35.24
C THR A 341 15.31 11.72 -34.82
N LEU A 342 15.21 10.64 -35.60
CA LEU A 342 15.89 9.37 -35.28
C LEU A 342 17.35 9.45 -35.79
N PRO A 343 18.36 9.47 -34.91
CA PRO A 343 19.75 9.73 -35.31
C PRO A 343 20.41 8.57 -36.09
N PHE A 344 19.75 7.41 -36.17
CA PHE A 344 20.33 6.16 -36.66
C PHE A 344 19.85 5.75 -38.07
N ILE A 345 18.91 6.49 -38.67
CA ILE A 345 18.36 6.15 -39.98
C ILE A 345 19.08 6.98 -41.04
N PRO A 346 19.87 6.36 -41.93
CA PRO A 346 20.50 7.07 -43.02
C PRO A 346 19.42 7.70 -43.93
N PRO A 347 19.61 8.93 -44.44
CA PRO A 347 18.60 9.67 -45.20
C PRO A 347 18.15 8.99 -46.51
N HIS A 348 18.83 7.93 -46.94
CA HIS A 348 18.53 7.14 -48.13
C HIS A 348 17.60 5.94 -47.88
N TRP A 349 17.24 5.65 -46.63
CA TRP A 349 16.30 4.56 -46.33
C TRP A 349 14.86 5.07 -46.32
N THR A 350 14.11 4.78 -47.38
CA THR A 350 12.72 5.26 -47.60
C THR A 350 11.63 4.46 -46.88
N LEU A 351 12.00 3.40 -46.16
CA LEU A 351 11.06 2.43 -45.58
C LEU A 351 10.58 2.83 -44.17
N LEU A 352 11.32 3.71 -43.49
CA LEU A 352 10.97 4.20 -42.16
C LEU A 352 10.99 5.74 -42.15
N PRO A 353 9.98 6.39 -41.55
CA PRO A 353 9.97 7.85 -41.42
C PRO A 353 11.14 8.31 -40.55
N THR A 354 11.86 9.34 -41.01
CA THR A 354 13.01 9.94 -40.31
C THR A 354 12.61 10.77 -39.08
N THR A 355 11.32 11.08 -38.96
CA THR A 355 10.73 11.82 -37.84
C THR A 355 9.59 11.03 -37.21
N LEU A 356 9.55 11.00 -35.88
CA LEU A 356 8.50 10.35 -35.09
C LEU A 356 7.80 11.39 -34.21
N THR A 357 6.50 11.56 -34.39
CA THR A 357 5.67 12.42 -33.54
C THR A 357 5.04 11.58 -32.43
N VAL A 358 5.52 11.76 -31.20
CA VAL A 358 5.00 11.02 -30.02
C VAL A 358 5.00 11.94 -28.80
N SER A 359 4.03 11.76 -27.90
CA SER A 359 4.06 12.48 -26.62
C SER A 359 5.14 11.90 -25.70
N PRO A 360 5.94 12.74 -25.02
CA PRO A 360 6.97 12.27 -24.09
C PRO A 360 6.46 11.29 -23.03
N MET A 361 5.18 11.40 -22.64
CA MET A 361 4.50 10.49 -21.73
C MET A 361 4.63 9.01 -22.13
N GLN A 362 4.75 8.70 -23.42
CA GLN A 362 4.92 7.32 -23.89
C GLN A 362 6.25 6.68 -23.46
N PHE A 363 7.31 7.48 -23.29
CA PHE A 363 8.57 6.97 -22.73
C PHE A 363 8.46 6.73 -21.22
N HIS A 364 7.74 7.60 -20.51
CA HIS A 364 7.52 7.46 -19.08
C HIS A 364 6.63 6.25 -18.76
N ILE A 365 5.58 6.00 -19.54
CA ILE A 365 4.72 4.83 -19.33
C ILE A 365 5.46 3.53 -19.60
N PHE A 366 6.40 3.48 -20.54
CA PHE A 366 7.26 2.31 -20.73
C PHE A 366 8.04 1.97 -19.44
N ILE A 367 8.62 2.99 -18.79
CA ILE A 367 9.37 2.81 -17.54
C ILE A 367 8.42 2.40 -16.40
N MET A 368 7.27 3.06 -16.27
CA MET A 368 6.27 2.71 -15.24
C MET A 368 5.71 1.29 -15.42
N SER A 369 5.41 0.88 -16.66
CA SER A 369 4.93 -0.47 -16.98
C SER A 369 5.99 -1.53 -16.68
N THR A 370 7.24 -1.21 -16.97
CA THR A 370 8.38 -2.08 -16.66
C THR A 370 8.56 -2.23 -15.16
N PHE A 371 8.48 -1.14 -14.40
CA PHE A 371 8.53 -1.20 -12.93
C PHE A 371 7.34 -1.98 -12.34
N ALA A 372 6.13 -1.73 -12.83
CA ALA A 372 4.91 -2.41 -12.40
C ALA A 372 4.98 -3.92 -12.61
N SER A 373 5.66 -4.38 -13.68
CA SER A 373 5.83 -5.81 -13.93
C SER A 373 7.02 -6.41 -13.21
N LEU A 374 8.17 -5.73 -13.20
CA LEU A 374 9.41 -6.35 -12.76
C LEU A 374 9.65 -6.20 -11.25
N ILE A 375 9.23 -5.08 -10.66
CA ILE A 375 9.59 -4.71 -9.28
C ILE A 375 8.37 -4.72 -8.35
N ALA A 376 7.24 -4.15 -8.76
CA ALA A 376 6.06 -4.08 -7.89
C ALA A 376 5.58 -5.45 -7.34
N PRO A 377 5.67 -6.58 -8.08
CA PRO A 377 5.26 -7.89 -7.55
C PRO A 377 6.09 -8.39 -6.36
N PHE A 378 7.27 -7.80 -6.11
CA PHE A 378 8.06 -8.09 -4.92
C PHE A 378 7.37 -7.63 -3.62
N GLY A 379 6.47 -6.64 -3.68
CA GLY A 379 5.60 -6.29 -2.56
C GLY A 379 4.72 -7.45 -2.15
N GLY A 380 4.10 -8.12 -3.12
CA GLY A 380 3.30 -9.32 -2.87
C GLY A 380 4.12 -10.53 -2.42
N PHE A 381 5.37 -10.65 -2.86
CA PHE A 381 6.29 -11.67 -2.32
C PHE A 381 6.64 -11.41 -0.87
N PHE A 382 6.93 -10.16 -0.53
CA PHE A 382 7.20 -9.74 0.85
C PHE A 382 5.99 -10.00 1.76
N ALA A 383 4.80 -9.57 1.33
CA ALA A 383 3.55 -9.81 2.06
C ALA A 383 3.27 -11.30 2.23
N SER A 384 3.47 -12.10 1.19
CA SER A 384 3.37 -13.57 1.26
C SER A 384 4.35 -14.16 2.27
N GLY A 385 5.60 -13.70 2.31
CA GLY A 385 6.61 -14.16 3.27
C GLY A 385 6.22 -13.87 4.72
N LEU A 386 5.66 -12.69 4.98
CA LEU A 386 5.12 -12.32 6.29
C LEU A 386 4.01 -13.30 6.70
N LYS A 387 3.03 -13.55 5.82
CA LYS A 387 1.92 -14.47 6.08
C LYS A 387 2.38 -15.89 6.44
N ARG A 388 3.39 -16.41 5.74
CA ARG A 388 3.95 -17.75 6.02
C ARG A 388 4.65 -17.82 7.39
N THR A 389 5.33 -16.75 7.80
CA THR A 389 5.96 -16.68 9.14
C THR A 389 4.94 -16.80 10.28
N PHE A 390 3.74 -16.27 10.09
CA PHE A 390 2.65 -16.35 11.09
C PHE A 390 1.68 -17.52 10.87
N ASN A 391 1.96 -18.43 9.93
CA ASN A 391 1.08 -19.54 9.56
C ASN A 391 -0.36 -19.10 9.19
N ILE A 392 -0.49 -17.91 8.62
CA ILE A 392 -1.77 -17.39 8.09
C ILE A 392 -1.76 -17.46 6.56
N LYS A 393 -2.95 -17.47 5.96
CA LYS A 393 -3.12 -17.48 4.50
C LYS A 393 -3.38 -16.08 3.94
N ASP A 394 -4.22 -15.33 4.64
CA ASP A 394 -4.73 -14.00 4.28
C ASP A 394 -4.56 -13.08 5.51
N PHE A 395 -4.40 -11.77 5.30
CA PHE A 395 -4.21 -10.80 6.40
C PHE A 395 -5.50 -10.57 7.22
N GLY A 396 -6.66 -10.87 6.63
CA GLY A 396 -7.97 -10.78 7.26
C GLY A 396 -9.07 -11.22 6.31
N ASP A 397 -10.32 -11.01 6.72
CA ASP A 397 -11.52 -11.37 5.95
C ASP A 397 -12.40 -10.13 5.68
N SER A 398 -11.77 -8.98 5.40
CA SER A 398 -12.50 -7.71 5.25
C SER A 398 -13.40 -7.65 4.02
N ILE A 399 -13.13 -8.46 2.99
CA ILE A 399 -13.94 -8.51 1.77
C ILE A 399 -14.52 -9.92 1.61
N PRO A 400 -15.85 -10.08 1.70
CA PRO A 400 -16.48 -11.40 1.59
C PRO A 400 -16.08 -12.12 0.29
N GLY A 401 -15.58 -13.34 0.45
CA GLY A 401 -15.11 -14.19 -0.65
C GLY A 401 -13.79 -13.77 -1.32
N HIS A 402 -13.16 -12.66 -0.92
CA HIS A 402 -11.94 -12.12 -1.56
C HIS A 402 -10.71 -12.06 -0.65
N GLY A 403 -10.87 -12.28 0.65
CA GLY A 403 -9.79 -12.24 1.65
C GLY A 403 -9.57 -10.85 2.24
N GLY A 404 -8.31 -10.56 2.60
CA GLY A 404 -7.92 -9.31 3.23
C GLY A 404 -7.80 -8.16 2.24
N MET A 405 -8.02 -6.93 2.70
CA MET A 405 -7.75 -5.72 1.92
C MET A 405 -6.24 -5.58 1.68
N THR A 406 -5.42 -5.88 2.69
CA THR A 406 -3.96 -5.80 2.61
C THR A 406 -3.40 -6.71 1.52
N ASP A 407 -4.00 -7.89 1.33
CA ASP A 407 -3.63 -8.85 0.28
C ASP A 407 -3.83 -8.30 -1.15
N ARG A 408 -4.65 -7.27 -1.32
CA ARG A 408 -4.93 -6.63 -2.62
C ARG A 408 -4.08 -5.40 -2.88
N MET A 409 -3.52 -4.82 -1.82
CA MET A 409 -2.82 -3.54 -1.86
C MET A 409 -1.29 -3.68 -1.79
N ASP A 410 -0.78 -4.89 -1.56
CA ASP A 410 0.66 -5.16 -1.37
C ASP A 410 1.55 -4.71 -2.53
N CYS A 411 1.11 -4.91 -3.77
CA CYS A 411 1.82 -4.46 -4.98
C CYS A 411 1.45 -3.01 -5.34
N GLN A 412 0.20 -2.61 -5.04
CA GLN A 412 -0.34 -1.27 -5.34
C GLN A 412 0.38 -0.18 -4.54
N GLY A 413 0.70 -0.44 -3.27
CA GLY A 413 1.42 0.51 -2.42
C GLY A 413 2.81 0.85 -2.95
N ILE A 414 3.58 -0.17 -3.35
CA ILE A 414 4.92 0.01 -3.94
C ILE A 414 4.83 0.75 -5.27
N MET A 415 3.86 0.40 -6.12
CA MET A 415 3.66 1.06 -7.39
C MET A 415 3.26 2.54 -7.21
N GLY A 416 2.36 2.83 -6.28
CA GLY A 416 1.93 4.19 -5.96
C GLY A 416 3.06 5.05 -5.43
N PHE A 417 3.88 4.51 -4.52
CA PHE A 417 5.10 5.16 -4.05
C PHE A 417 6.06 5.49 -5.21
N PHE A 418 6.32 4.52 -6.08
CA PHE A 418 7.19 4.71 -7.24
C PHE A 418 6.64 5.76 -8.20
N ALA A 419 5.34 5.73 -8.50
CA ALA A 419 4.71 6.69 -9.39
C ALA A 419 4.92 8.14 -8.92
N PHE A 420 4.79 8.39 -7.61
CA PHE A 420 5.00 9.71 -7.04
C PHE A 420 6.47 10.14 -7.12
N MET A 421 7.40 9.28 -6.68
CA MET A 421 8.84 9.57 -6.74
C MET A 421 9.30 9.82 -8.18
N TYR A 422 8.82 9.01 -9.11
CA TYR A 422 9.13 9.13 -10.53
C TYR A 422 8.56 10.43 -11.12
N TYR A 423 7.30 10.76 -10.79
CA TYR A 423 6.68 12.02 -11.19
C TYR A 423 7.49 13.22 -10.71
N GLN A 424 7.79 13.31 -9.41
CA GLN A 424 8.55 14.44 -8.84
C GLN A 424 9.95 14.56 -9.45
N SER A 425 10.59 13.44 -9.79
CA SER A 425 11.97 13.44 -10.30
C SER A 425 12.07 13.79 -11.78
N PHE A 426 11.13 13.33 -12.61
CA PHE A 426 11.28 13.35 -14.07
C PHE A 426 10.18 14.09 -14.83
N ILE A 427 9.04 14.37 -14.19
CA ILE A 427 7.83 14.86 -14.86
C ILE A 427 7.36 16.20 -14.29
N ALA A 428 7.49 16.40 -12.98
CA ALA A 428 7.10 17.63 -12.31
C ALA A 428 7.86 18.82 -12.92
N VAL A 429 7.11 19.87 -13.25
CA VAL A 429 7.67 21.10 -13.80
C VAL A 429 7.66 22.15 -12.70
N TYR A 430 8.83 22.43 -12.13
CA TYR A 430 8.99 23.53 -11.17
C TYR A 430 9.11 24.85 -11.92
N LYS A 431 7.96 25.43 -12.32
CA LYS A 431 7.92 26.79 -12.87
C LYS A 431 8.18 27.78 -11.73
N ALA A 432 9.33 28.45 -11.73
CA ALA A 432 9.55 29.59 -10.85
C ALA A 432 8.55 30.70 -11.20
N SER A 433 7.76 31.16 -10.23
CA SER A 433 6.92 32.34 -10.42
C SER A 433 7.75 33.59 -10.17
N VAL A 434 7.44 34.69 -10.85
CA VAL A 434 8.10 35.99 -10.62
C VAL A 434 8.04 36.35 -9.13
N GLY A 435 6.88 36.14 -8.49
CA GLY A 435 6.70 36.35 -7.05
C GLY A 435 7.64 35.50 -6.21
N SER A 436 7.78 34.20 -6.50
CA SER A 436 8.69 33.31 -5.74
C SER A 436 10.16 33.69 -5.89
N VAL A 437 10.57 34.15 -7.08
CA VAL A 437 11.95 34.62 -7.32
C VAL A 437 12.19 35.92 -6.56
N ILE A 438 11.23 36.85 -6.59
CA ILE A 438 11.31 38.10 -5.83
C ILE A 438 11.33 37.84 -4.33
N GLU A 439 10.45 36.99 -3.81
CA GLU A 439 10.42 36.65 -2.38
C GLU A 439 11.73 35.99 -1.93
N THR A 440 12.26 35.05 -2.72
CA THR A 440 13.56 34.41 -2.46
C THR A 440 14.68 35.43 -2.47
N ALA A 441 14.67 36.38 -3.40
CA ALA A 441 15.66 37.46 -3.45
C ALA A 441 15.53 38.41 -2.25
N ILE A 442 14.32 38.80 -1.86
CA ILE A 442 14.09 39.75 -0.76
C ILE A 442 14.46 39.14 0.60
N ASN A 443 14.01 37.91 0.86
CA ASN A 443 14.17 37.26 2.17
C ASN A 443 15.49 36.47 2.28
N GLY A 444 16.03 36.03 1.15
CA GLY A 444 17.18 35.11 1.11
C GLY A 444 18.50 35.75 0.73
N LEU A 445 18.51 36.98 0.19
CA LEU A 445 19.73 37.66 -0.23
C LEU A 445 19.89 38.99 0.52
N THR A 446 21.14 39.32 0.80
CA THR A 446 21.52 40.66 1.27
C THR A 446 21.26 41.71 0.18
N ALA A 447 21.20 42.99 0.56
CA ALA A 447 21.01 44.07 -0.41
C ALA A 447 22.09 44.07 -1.51
N GLU A 448 23.33 43.72 -1.18
CA GLU A 448 24.44 43.64 -2.15
C GLU A 448 24.22 42.53 -3.18
N GLU A 449 23.84 41.33 -2.72
CA GLU A 449 23.53 40.18 -3.57
C GLU A 449 22.29 40.43 -4.45
N GLN A 450 21.26 41.11 -3.92
CA GLN A 450 20.10 41.53 -4.71
C GLN A 450 20.51 42.44 -5.88
N MET A 451 21.43 43.38 -5.64
CA MET A 451 21.95 44.27 -6.68
C MET A 451 22.74 43.51 -7.75
N GLU A 452 23.50 42.48 -7.35
CA GLU A 452 24.21 41.60 -8.28
C GLU A 452 23.23 40.81 -9.16
N VAL A 453 22.16 40.27 -8.58
CA VAL A 453 21.08 39.60 -9.32
C VAL A 453 20.44 40.55 -10.35
N VAL A 454 20.12 41.78 -9.96
CA VAL A 454 19.54 42.79 -10.87
C VAL A 454 20.47 43.08 -12.05
N ARG A 455 21.78 43.25 -11.79
CA ARG A 455 22.78 43.46 -12.85
C ARG A 455 22.93 42.25 -13.77
N GLY A 456 23.00 41.05 -13.20
CA GLY A 456 23.10 39.79 -13.94
C GLY A 456 21.91 39.59 -14.88
N LEU A 457 20.69 39.81 -14.36
CA LEU A 457 19.45 39.73 -15.14
C LEU A 457 19.40 40.79 -16.24
N ALA A 458 19.76 42.04 -15.95
CA ALA A 458 19.78 43.10 -16.96
C ALA A 458 20.74 42.78 -18.11
N LYS A 459 21.94 42.27 -17.79
CA LYS A 459 22.92 41.84 -18.80
C LYS A 459 22.42 40.64 -19.62
N HIS A 460 21.76 39.67 -18.97
CA HIS A 460 21.16 38.53 -19.66
C HIS A 460 20.08 38.96 -20.66
N LEU A 461 19.19 39.88 -20.25
CA LEU A 461 18.12 40.40 -21.10
C LEU A 461 18.65 41.27 -22.25
N TYR A 462 19.73 42.02 -22.04
CA TYR A 462 20.43 42.74 -23.11
C TYR A 462 20.98 41.79 -24.18
N ASN A 463 21.61 40.68 -23.77
CA ASN A 463 22.13 39.67 -24.70
C ASN A 463 21.03 38.96 -25.51
N GLN A 464 19.80 38.92 -25.00
CA GLN A 464 18.63 38.42 -25.71
C GLN A 464 17.95 39.47 -26.60
N GLY A 465 18.44 40.71 -26.60
CA GLY A 465 17.86 41.83 -27.35
C GLY A 465 16.56 42.39 -26.76
N VAL A 466 16.22 42.03 -25.52
CA VAL A 466 14.97 42.44 -24.86
C VAL A 466 15.11 43.82 -24.20
N VAL A 467 16.31 44.16 -23.74
CA VAL A 467 16.60 45.41 -23.03
C VAL A 467 17.69 46.19 -23.78
N GLY A 468 17.55 47.53 -23.85
CA GLY A 468 18.53 48.39 -24.50
C GLY A 468 19.80 48.61 -23.67
N GLY A 469 20.93 48.87 -24.32
CA GLY A 469 22.25 49.01 -23.66
C GLY A 469 22.31 50.12 -22.59
N GLN A 470 21.53 51.19 -22.77
CA GLN A 470 21.43 52.29 -21.80
C GLN A 470 20.97 51.82 -20.41
N VAL A 471 20.10 50.80 -20.34
CA VAL A 471 19.60 50.27 -19.06
C VAL A 471 20.71 49.55 -18.30
N VAL A 472 21.54 48.77 -19.01
CA VAL A 472 22.68 48.05 -18.40
C VAL A 472 23.73 49.05 -17.89
N GLU A 473 24.01 50.10 -18.67
CA GLU A 473 24.94 51.16 -18.30
C GLU A 473 24.45 51.95 -17.07
N TYR A 474 23.17 52.32 -17.06
CA TYR A 474 22.54 53.03 -15.95
C TYR A 474 22.55 52.21 -14.65
N LEU A 475 22.19 50.93 -14.72
CA LEU A 475 22.24 50.03 -13.57
C LEU A 475 23.68 49.79 -13.10
N GLY A 476 24.64 49.69 -14.02
CA GLY A 476 26.07 49.60 -13.70
C GLY A 476 26.57 50.81 -12.92
N ALA A 477 26.23 52.02 -13.39
CA ALA A 477 26.68 53.28 -12.81
C ALA A 477 26.04 53.62 -11.46
N ASN A 478 24.75 53.30 -11.27
CA ASN A 478 23.97 53.76 -10.11
C ASN A 478 23.79 52.72 -9.00
N LEU A 479 23.90 51.41 -9.28
CA LEU A 479 23.90 50.37 -8.24
C LEU A 479 25.30 50.23 -7.59
N ARG A 480 25.96 51.32 -7.23
CA ARG A 480 27.29 51.24 -6.59
C ARG A 480 27.14 50.71 -5.16
N LEU A 481 27.99 49.73 -4.81
CA LEU A 481 28.21 49.29 -3.43
C LEU A 481 28.33 50.53 -2.56
N GLY A 482 27.47 50.63 -1.54
CA GLY A 482 27.64 51.59 -0.48
C GLY A 482 28.86 51.26 0.36
N MET A 483 30.07 51.34 -0.19
CA MET A 483 31.27 51.66 0.58
C MET A 483 31.27 53.16 0.88
N MET A 484 30.21 53.64 1.53
CA MET A 484 30.17 54.98 2.12
C MET A 484 29.99 54.81 3.64
N GLY A 485 31.12 54.81 4.35
CA GLY A 485 31.22 55.25 5.73
C GLY A 485 31.17 54.16 6.81
N ARG A 486 32.31 53.50 7.07
CA ARG A 486 32.83 53.44 8.43
C ARG A 486 33.86 54.55 8.60
#